data_AF-A0A838J3E0-F1
#
_entry.id   AF-A0A838J3E0-F1
#
_cell.length_a   1.000
_cell.length_b   1.000
_cell.length_c   1.000
_cell.angle_alpha   90.00
_cell.angle_beta   90.00
_cell.angle_gamma   90.00
#
_symmetry.space_group_name_H-M   'P 1'
#
loop_
_entity.id
_entity.type
_entity.pdbx_description
1 polymer ?
#
loop_
_entity_poly.entity_id
_entity_poly.type
_entity_poly.pdbx_seq_one_letter_code
_entity_poly.pdbx_strand_id
1 'polypeptide(L)' 'LIGPYVDVHLRVYNDYAALLPLLQPFIKQLWERCLGTMSEVAEPESPFTVGGCFAQAWSVAEMVRCWQLIPR' A
#
# COMPACT_ATOMS: atom_id res chain seq x y z
N LEU A 1 -2.76 -4.72 -6.32
CA LEU A 1 -1.92 -3.60 -6.82
C LEU A 1 -2.50 -2.28 -6.33
N ILE A 2 -1.89 -1.65 -5.34
CA ILE A 2 -2.44 -0.44 -4.70
C ILE A 2 -2.29 0.83 -5.54
N GLY A 3 -1.21 0.96 -6.32
CA GLY A 3 -0.92 2.13 -7.14
C GLY A 3 -2.03 2.47 -8.16
N PRO A 4 -2.33 1.55 -9.09
CA PRO A 4 -3.42 1.76 -10.05
C PRO A 4 -4.78 1.98 -9.39
N TYR A 5 -5.02 1.36 -8.22
CA TYR A 5 -6.24 1.60 -7.46
C TYR A 5 -6.32 3.07 -6.99
N VAL A 6 -5.24 3.61 -6.42
CA VAL A 6 -5.16 5.01 -5.98
C VAL A 6 -5.34 5.96 -7.17
N ASP A 7 -4.65 5.71 -8.28
CA ASP A 7 -4.73 6.57 -9.47
C ASP A 7 -6.16 6.64 -10.02
N VAL A 8 -6.86 5.50 -10.10
CA VAL A 8 -8.25 5.44 -10.55
C VAL A 8 -9.19 6.05 -9.52
N HIS A 9 -8.98 5.81 -8.22
CA HIS A 9 -9.80 6.38 -7.16
C HIS A 9 -9.77 7.91 -7.22
N LEU A 10 -8.59 8.52 -7.34
CA LEU A 10 -8.45 9.97 -7.49
C LEU A 10 -9.08 10.48 -8.79
N ARG A 11 -8.96 9.73 -9.88
CA ARG A 11 -9.55 10.13 -11.17
C ARG A 11 -11.08 10.11 -11.16
N VAL A 12 -11.68 9.12 -10.50
CA VAL A 12 -13.14 8.92 -10.50
C VAL A 12 -13.82 9.72 -9.41
N TYR A 13 -13.26 9.73 -8.20
CA TYR A 13 -13.88 10.31 -7.02
C TYR A 13 -13.22 11.61 -6.56
N ASN A 14 -11.94 11.82 -6.89
CA ASN A 14 -11.13 12.94 -6.39
C ASN A 14 -11.21 13.09 -4.86
N ASP A 15 -11.30 11.96 -4.15
CA ASP A 15 -11.43 11.90 -2.69
C ASP A 15 -10.11 11.44 -2.05
N TYR A 16 -9.35 12.40 -1.53
CA TYR A 16 -8.11 12.14 -0.83
C TYR A 16 -8.34 11.61 0.60
N ALA A 17 -9.46 11.96 1.21
CA ALA A 17 -9.77 11.56 2.58
C ALA A 17 -10.02 10.06 2.70
N ALA A 18 -10.55 9.43 1.64
CA ALA A 18 -10.72 7.98 1.56
C ALA A 18 -9.40 7.20 1.42
N LEU A 19 -8.34 7.83 0.90
CA LEU A 19 -7.07 7.13 0.64
C LEU A 19 -6.18 6.97 1.88
N LEU A 20 -6.20 7.94 2.79
CA LEU A 20 -5.37 7.87 3.99
C LEU A 20 -5.65 6.61 4.83
N PRO A 21 -6.91 6.29 5.21
CA PRO A 21 -7.19 5.07 5.97
C PRO A 21 -6.92 3.79 5.17
N LEU A 22 -6.98 3.83 3.84
CA LEU A 22 -6.65 2.70 2.97
C LEU A 22 -5.15 2.39 2.97
N LEU A 23 -4.28 3.41 2.93
CA LEU A 23 -2.83 3.23 2.86
C LEU A 23 -2.19 2.95 4.23
N GLN A 24 -2.82 3.40 5.32
CA GLN A 24 -2.25 3.34 6.66
C GLN A 24 -1.86 1.92 7.15
N PRO A 25 -2.64 0.85 6.87
CA PRO A 25 -2.24 -0.52 7.23
C PRO A 25 -0.93 -0.97 6.56
N PHE A 26 -0.70 -0.57 5.31
CA PHE A 26 0.51 -0.92 4.57
C PHE A 26 1.74 -0.18 5.11
N ILE A 27 1.59 1.10 5.47
CA ILE A 27 2.64 1.88 6.15
C ILE A 27 2.99 1.25 7.50
N LYS A 28 1.99 0.79 8.25
CA LYS A 28 2.22 0.10 9.52
C LYS A 28 2.99 -1.22 9.31
N GLN A 29 2.64 -2.02 8.31
CA GLN A 29 3.34 -3.27 7.99
C GLN A 29 4.80 -3.08 7.60
N LEU A 30 5.13 -2.00 6.87
CA LEU A 30 6.51 -1.64 6.50
C LEU A 30 7.42 -1.58 7.73
N TRP A 31 6.95 -0.96 8.81
CA TRP A 31 7.72 -0.75 10.03
C TRP A 31 7.66 -1.96 10.99
N GLU A 32 6.50 -2.64 11.07
CA GLU A 32 6.31 -3.70 12.07
C GLU A 32 6.81 -5.08 11.62
N ARG A 33 6.71 -5.40 10.33
CA ARG A 33 6.91 -6.77 9.84
C ARG A 33 8.06 -6.94 8.86
N CYS A 34 8.50 -5.84 8.23
CA CYS A 34 9.34 -5.96 7.05
C CYS A 34 10.58 -5.05 7.04
N LEU A 35 11.02 -4.49 8.18
CA LEU A 35 12.27 -3.70 8.27
C LEU A 35 12.41 -2.61 7.17
N GLY A 36 11.31 -1.98 6.78
CA GLY A 36 11.28 -0.98 5.69
C GLY A 36 11.09 -1.55 4.27
N THR A 37 10.82 -2.84 4.13
CA THR A 37 10.45 -3.51 2.88
C THR A 37 8.99 -3.98 2.92
N MET A 38 8.48 -4.64 1.88
CA MET A 38 7.20 -5.35 1.96
C MET A 38 7.19 -6.57 1.05
N SER A 39 6.40 -7.57 1.43
CA SER A 39 6.18 -8.75 0.59
C SER A 39 5.33 -8.40 -0.63
N GLU A 40 5.50 -9.17 -1.71
CA GLU A 40 4.85 -8.92 -2.98
C GLU A 40 3.32 -9.05 -2.92
N VAL A 41 2.84 -10.09 -2.23
CA VAL A 41 1.41 -10.39 -2.09
C VAL A 41 1.08 -10.85 -0.67
N ALA A 42 -0.19 -10.69 -0.30
CA ALA A 42 -0.76 -11.23 0.93
C ALA A 42 -2.16 -11.76 0.65
N GLU A 43 -2.54 -12.83 1.34
CA GLU A 43 -3.88 -13.41 1.26
C GLU A 43 -4.92 -12.42 1.81
N PRO A 44 -6.11 -12.29 1.18
CA PRO A 44 -7.13 -11.33 1.60
C PRO A 44 -7.87 -11.77 2.86
N GLU A 45 -7.84 -13.06 3.22
CA GLU A 45 -8.46 -13.60 4.42
C GLU A 45 -7.44 -13.91 5.53
N SER A 46 -7.91 -13.87 6.78
CA SER A 46 -7.13 -14.33 7.94
C SER A 46 -6.59 -15.75 7.70
N PRO A 47 -5.29 -16.01 7.95
CA PRO A 47 -4.37 -15.22 8.77
C PRO A 47 -3.58 -14.13 8.02
N PHE A 48 -3.98 -13.75 6.80
CA PHE A 48 -3.30 -12.76 5.94
C PHE A 48 -1.85 -13.16 5.64
N THR A 49 -1.66 -14.41 5.24
CA THR A 49 -0.35 -14.98 4.93
C THR A 49 0.32 -14.18 3.82
N VAL A 50 1.60 -13.81 4.03
CA VAL A 50 2.41 -13.14 3.00
C VAL A 50 3.05 -14.18 2.07
N GLY A 51 3.18 -13.84 0.79
CA GLY A 51 3.76 -14.69 -0.24
C GLY A 51 4.49 -13.91 -1.32
N GLY A 52 4.97 -14.63 -2.34
CA GLY A 52 5.79 -14.07 -3.41
C GLY A 52 7.17 -13.64 -2.92
N CYS A 53 7.75 -12.61 -3.55
CA CYS A 53 9.01 -12.03 -3.08
C CYS A 53 8.84 -11.45 -1.67
N PHE A 54 9.65 -11.90 -0.71
CA PHE A 54 9.55 -11.45 0.69
C PHE A 54 9.87 -9.96 0.87
N ALA A 55 10.74 -9.41 0.01
CA ALA A 55 11.18 -8.01 0.01
C ALA A 55 11.18 -7.46 -1.42
N GLN A 56 10.09 -6.81 -1.79
CA GLN A 56 9.82 -6.39 -3.15
C GLN A 56 9.89 -4.85 -3.24
N ALA A 57 10.79 -4.33 -4.09
CA ALA A 57 11.08 -2.90 -4.18
C ALA A 57 10.01 -2.07 -4.90
N TRP A 58 9.34 -2.59 -5.93
CA TRP A 58 8.28 -1.85 -6.65
C TRP A 58 7.07 -1.56 -5.76
N SER A 59 6.76 -2.42 -4.79
CA SER A 59 5.62 -2.29 -3.90
C SER A 59 5.90 -1.20 -2.88
N VAL A 60 7.15 -1.14 -2.37
CA VAL A 60 7.62 -0.01 -1.56
C VAL A 60 7.54 1.29 -2.35
N ALA A 61 8.05 1.30 -3.60
CA ALA A 61 8.04 2.49 -4.45
C ALA A 61 6.61 3.01 -4.70
N GLU A 62 5.67 2.12 -5.04
CA GLU A 62 4.26 2.50 -5.22
C GLU A 62 3.61 2.98 -3.93
N MET A 63 3.94 2.38 -2.77
CA MET A 63 3.42 2.86 -1.50
C MET A 63 3.85 4.29 -1.18
N VAL A 64 5.14 4.59 -1.40
CA VAL A 64 5.70 5.94 -1.19
C VAL A 64 5.08 6.93 -2.18
N ARG A 65 4.94 6.55 -3.46
CA ARG A 65 4.29 7.39 -4.48
C ARG A 65 2.86 7.73 -4.08
N CYS A 66 2.05 6.72 -3.73
CA CYS A 66 0.67 6.93 -3.30
C CYS A 66 0.58 7.82 -2.07
N TRP A 67 1.47 7.63 -1.09
CA TRP A 67 1.52 8.45 0.11
C TRP A 67 1.83 9.92 -0.18
N GLN A 68 2.67 10.20 -1.17
CA GLN A 68 3.01 11.56 -1.59
C GLN A 68 1.88 12.28 -2.35
N LEU A 69 0.89 11.55 -2.88
CA LEU A 69 -0.27 12.16 -3.55
C LEU A 69 -1.28 12.74 -2.57
N ILE A 70 -1.28 12.30 -1.30
CA ILE A 70 -2.24 12.76 -0.30
C ILE A 70 -1.78 14.11 0.27
N PRO A 71 -2.58 15.19 0.10
CA PRO A 71 -2.27 16.49 0.70
C PRO A 71 -2.31 16.41 2.24
N ARG A 72 -1.44 17.20 2.90
CA ARG A 72 -1.36 17.30 4.36
C ARG A 72 -2.33 18.31 4.94
#